data_AF-A0A5E4XQH0-F1
#
_entry.id   AF-A0A5E4XQH0-F1
#
_cell.length_a   1.000
_cell.length_b   1.000
_cell.length_c   1.000
_cell.angle_alpha   90.00
_cell.angle_beta   90.00
_cell.angle_gamma   90.00
#
_symmetry.space_group_name_H-M   'P 1'
#
loop_
_entity.id
_entity.type
_entity.pdbx_description
1 polymer ?
#
loop_
_entity_poly.entity_id
_entity_poly.type
_entity_poly.pdbx_seq_one_letter_code
_entity_poly.pdbx_strand_id
1 'polypeptide(L)' 'MLRWIVRIAIETGMRSSEIVTLRRNQVDLTRRVVLLVETKNTLPRTVPLTVEVTNLFQQALASPVR' A
#
# COMPACT_ATOMS: atom_id res chain seq x y z
N MET A 1 -8.76 -2.02 -10.71
CA MET A 1 -8.13 -1.15 -9.69
C MET A 1 -8.78 -1.31 -8.30
N LEU A 2 -10.12 -1.22 -8.19
CA LEU A 2 -10.84 -1.28 -6.90
C LEU A 2 -10.59 -2.57 -6.08
N ARG A 3 -10.48 -3.73 -6.74
CA ARG A 3 -10.16 -5.02 -6.08
C ARG A 3 -8.87 -4.96 -5.25
N TRP A 4 -7.83 -4.31 -5.77
CA TRP A 4 -6.55 -4.19 -5.08
C TRP A 4 -6.67 -3.28 -3.86
N ILE A 5 -7.37 -2.14 -4.01
CA ILE A 5 -7.57 -1.17 -2.93
C ILE A 5 -8.31 -1.82 -1.76
N VAL A 6 -9.41 -2.51 -2.03
CA VAL A 6 -10.21 -3.16 -0.98
C VAL A 6 -9.41 -4.24 -0.27
N ARG A 7 -8.72 -5.12 -1.02
CA ARG A 7 -7.97 -6.22 -0.42
C ARG A 7 -6.76 -5.73 0.38
N ILE A 8 -6.03 -4.74 -0.13
CA ILE A 8 -4.93 -4.11 0.62
C ILE A 8 -5.47 -3.44 1.89
N ALA A 9 -6.61 -2.74 1.83
CA ALA A 9 -7.22 -2.10 3.01
C ALA A 9 -7.59 -3.11 4.10
N ILE A 10 -8.19 -4.25 3.72
CA ILE A 10 -8.58 -5.31 4.67
C ILE A 10 -7.34 -5.92 5.34
N GLU A 11 -6.30 -6.21 4.57
CA GLU A 11 -5.10 -6.89 5.09
C GLU A 11 -4.18 -5.99 5.92
N THR A 12 -4.11 -4.70 5.58
CA THR A 12 -3.15 -3.76 6.20
C THR A 12 -3.79 -2.79 7.19
N GLY A 13 -5.13 -2.71 7.22
CA GLY A 13 -5.86 -1.72 8.00
C GLY A 13 -5.63 -0.27 7.54
N MET A 14 -5.03 -0.06 6.37
CA MET A 14 -4.81 1.27 5.81
C MET A 14 -6.13 1.89 5.34
N ARG A 15 -6.22 3.22 5.45
CA ARG A 15 -7.36 3.97 4.93
C ARG A 15 -7.34 3.97 3.40
N SER A 16 -8.51 3.96 2.76
CA SER A 16 -8.61 4.05 1.30
C SER A 16 -7.88 5.26 0.73
N SER A 17 -7.94 6.41 1.43
CA SER A 17 -7.21 7.61 1.03
C SER A 17 -5.68 7.44 1.10
N GLU A 18 -5.16 6.66 2.04
CA GLU A 18 -3.73 6.36 2.15
C GLU A 18 -3.27 5.45 1.00
N ILE A 19 -4.08 4.46 0.64
CA ILE A 19 -3.76 3.51 -0.44
C ILE A 19 -3.81 4.19 -1.81
N VAL A 20 -4.76 5.10 -2.02
CA VAL A 20 -4.95 5.78 -3.31
C VAL A 20 -3.88 6.85 -3.55
N THR A 21 -3.35 7.48 -2.51
CA THR A 21 -2.27 8.48 -2.64
C THR A 21 -0.86 7.88 -2.56
N LEU A 22 -0.76 6.56 -2.40
CA LEU A 22 0.48 5.85 -2.18
C LEU A 22 1.39 5.90 -3.42
N ARG A 23 2.64 6.28 -3.21
CA ARG A 23 3.65 6.39 -4.28
C ARG A 23 4.57 5.18 -4.27
N ARG A 24 5.16 4.84 -5.43
CA ARG A 24 6.08 3.70 -5.56
C ARG A 24 7.29 3.79 -4.61
N ASN A 25 7.79 4.99 -4.34
CA ASN A 25 8.91 5.22 -3.41
C ASN A 25 8.54 5.00 -1.93
N GLN A 26 7.26 4.88 -1.61
CA GLN A 26 6.77 4.57 -0.26
C GLN A 26 6.60 3.07 -0.03
N VAL A 27 6.70 2.23 -1.08
CA VAL A 27 6.57 0.77 -0.98
C VAL A 27 7.95 0.14 -1.11
N ASP A 28 8.45 -0.44 -0.02
CA ASP A 28 9.65 -1.27 -0.05
C ASP A 28 9.23 -2.75 -0.02
N LEU A 29 9.21 -3.38 -1.18
CA LEU A 29 8.86 -4.79 -1.33
C LEU A 29 9.94 -5.73 -0.82
N THR A 30 11.21 -5.30 -0.79
CA THR A 30 12.33 -6.10 -0.28
C THR A 30 12.24 -6.22 1.23
N ARG A 31 11.99 -5.10 1.91
CA ARG A 31 11.77 -5.06 3.36
C ARG A 31 10.33 -5.39 3.76
N ARG A 32 9.42 -5.52 2.79
CA ARG A 32 7.97 -5.76 2.99
C ARG A 32 7.35 -4.72 3.93
N VAL A 33 7.60 -3.45 3.65
CA VAL A 33 7.06 -2.34 4.43
C VAL A 33 6.54 -1.23 3.53
N VAL A 34 5.48 -0.56 4.00
CA VAL A 34 4.96 0.66 3.41
C VAL A 34 5.19 1.82 4.36
N LEU A 35 5.77 2.90 3.86
CA LEU A 35 5.96 4.14 4.59
C LEU A 35 4.84 5.13 4.23
N LEU A 36 3.92 5.36 5.16
CA LEU A 36 2.88 6.37 5.00
C LEU A 36 3.46 7.72 5.44
N VAL A 37 3.78 8.59 4.48
CA VAL A 37 4.45 9.88 4.73
C VAL A 37 3.46 11.02 5.02
N GLU A 38 2.27 10.95 4.44
CA GLU A 38 1.23 11.97 4.64
C GLU A 38 -0.11 11.33 4.95
N THR A 39 -0.64 11.70 6.10
CA THR A 39 -2.04 11.49 6.43
C THR A 39 -2.56 12.82 6.95
N LYS A 40 -3.83 13.14 6.68
CA LYS A 40 -4.43 14.43 7.07
C LYS A 40 -4.24 14.81 8.55
N ASN A 41 -4.02 13.85 9.47
CA ASN A 41 -3.98 14.08 10.92
C ASN A 41 -3.01 13.17 11.69
N THR A 42 -2.07 12.48 11.03
CA THR A 42 -1.22 11.47 11.70
C THR A 42 0.22 11.53 11.22
N LEU A 43 1.13 11.27 12.15
CA LEU A 43 2.57 11.21 11.93
C LEU A 43 2.94 10.12 10.93
N PRO A 44 4.11 10.24 10.26
CA PRO A 44 4.62 9.19 9.40
C PRO A 44 4.69 7.86 10.14
N ARG A 45 4.17 6.80 9.53
CA ARG A 45 4.21 5.45 10.13
C ARG A 45 4.56 4.40 9.10
N THR A 46 5.22 3.35 9.58
CA THR A 46 5.55 2.18 8.77
C THR A 46 4.51 1.09 9.00
N VAL A 47 3.94 0.58 7.91
CA VAL A 47 2.98 -0.54 7.92
C VAL A 47 3.71 -1.79 7.41
N PRO A 48 3.83 -2.86 8.21
CA PRO A 48 4.41 -4.11 7.74
C PRO A 48 3.47 -4.77 6.73
N LEU A 49 4.03 -5.35 5.68
CA LEU A 49 3.30 -6.09 4.66
C LEU A 49 3.41 -7.59 4.91
N THR A 50 2.27 -8.27 4.85
CA THR A 50 2.25 -9.74 4.80
C THR A 50 2.72 -10.23 3.44
N VAL A 51 3.00 -11.53 3.34
CA VAL A 51 3.37 -12.16 2.06
C VAL A 51 2.28 -11.96 1.01
N GLU A 52 1.01 -12.11 1.41
CA GLU A 52 -0.13 -11.87 0.51
C GLU A 52 -0.14 -10.44 0.00
N VAL A 53 -0.03 -9.45 0.90
CA VAL A 53 -0.07 -8.03 0.51
C VAL A 53 1.12 -7.65 -0.37
N THR A 54 2.29 -8.20 -0.11
CA THR A 54 3.48 -8.01 -0.96
C THR A 54 3.21 -8.49 -2.38
N ASN A 55 2.58 -9.66 -2.53
CA ASN A 55 2.16 -10.18 -3.84
C ASN A 55 1.07 -9.32 -4.49
N LEU A 56 0.14 -8.76 -3.71
CA LEU A 56 -0.87 -7.82 -4.23
C LEU A 56 -0.22 -6.54 -4.77
N PHE A 57 0.75 -5.98 -4.05
CA PHE A 57 1.50 -4.81 -4.51
C PHE A 57 2.33 -5.12 -5.76
N GLN A 58 2.99 -6.28 -5.84
CA GLN A 58 3.71 -6.69 -7.05
C GLN A 58 2.76 -6.75 -8.26
N GLN A 59 1.59 -7.38 -8.12
CA GLN A 59 0.60 -7.47 -9.20
C GLN A 59 0.05 -6.10 -9.58
N ALA A 60 -0.20 -5.22 -8.60
CA ALA A 60 -0.67 -3.86 -8.84
C ALA A 60 0.39 -2.98 -9.52
N LEU A 61 1.67 -3.16 -9.21
CA LEU A 61 2.78 -2.43 -9.84
C LEU A 61 3.08 -2.92 -11.25
N ALA A 62 2.92 -4.24 -11.49
CA ALA A 62 3.09 -4.89 -12.79
C ALA A 62 1.92 -4.68 -13.74
N SER A 63 0.75 -4.28 -13.22
CA SER A 63 -0.42 -3.92 -14.03
C SER A 63 -0.52 -2.39 -14.14
N PRO A 64 0.09 -1.76 -15.16
CA PRO A 64 -0.13 -0.35 -15.42
C PRO A 64 -1.59 -0.15 -15.84
N VAL A 65 -2.43 0.21 -14.88
CA VAL A 65 -3.73 0.80 -15.17
C VAL A 65 -3.43 2.18 -15.75
N ARG A 66 -3.48 2.26 -17.08
CA ARG A 66 -3.49 3.52 -17.82
C ARG A 66 -4.78 4.27 -17.51
#